data_AF-A0A2S9I282-F1
#
_entry.id   AF-A0A2S9I282-F1
#
_cell.length_a   1.000
_cell.length_b   1.000
_cell.length_c   1.000
_cell.angle_alpha   90.00
_cell.angle_beta   90.00
_cell.angle_gamma   90.00
#
_symmetry.space_group_name_H-M   'P 1'
#
loop_
_entity.id
_entity.type
_entity.pdbx_description
1 polymer ?
#
loop_
_entity_poly.entity_id
_entity_poly.type
_entity_poly.pdbx_seq_one_letter_code
_entity_poly.pdbx_strand_id
1 'polypeptide(L)'
;MRVSIMKKIIALLLGIVLITFAFFHYNKESLVQNDKLFVEDFKGKNDSNKIQAAINKAESSKIKTVLLDDKKYKITSPIIVKQGVKLLFGYGTQFVVEGNFRVLELEKNASIEGAYIAIDDPKFNSEVIYLDGKNKYYNTWNKTQVKDINIINWTETNKGTGISLYSGGKENEISFVNFENIKVAGMETGLKLVAKKPKAGHSWINANRFMNFSLEDCVNMIYMDSNLTTPNEISGNQFTNLQIQPSSKTKNILRVSGQHNEFNAMVWDLNKINHENELIELTDKSMNTVIDITSVPTSRVLDSGKANIVK
;
A
#
# COMPACT_ATOMS: atom_id res chain seq x y z
N MET A 1 44.42 -44.51 -48.57
CA MET A 1 44.95 -43.80 -47.37
C MET A 1 44.27 -42.45 -47.09
N ARG A 2 43.98 -41.59 -48.09
CA ARG A 2 43.34 -40.26 -47.90
C ARG A 2 41.92 -40.26 -47.31
N VAL A 3 41.09 -41.26 -47.62
CA VAL A 3 39.69 -41.34 -47.16
C VAL A 3 39.56 -41.57 -45.64
N SER A 4 40.54 -42.25 -45.02
CA SER A 4 40.56 -42.52 -43.57
C SER A 4 40.82 -41.25 -42.76
N ILE A 5 41.71 -40.38 -43.26
CA ILE A 5 42.05 -39.11 -42.61
C ILE A 5 40.86 -38.14 -42.66
N MET A 6 40.15 -38.10 -43.79
CA MET A 6 38.99 -37.22 -43.98
C MET A 6 37.82 -37.57 -43.04
N LYS A 7 37.57 -38.86 -42.80
CA LYS A 7 36.56 -39.30 -41.81
C LYS A 7 36.91 -38.90 -40.37
N LYS A 8 38.19 -38.95 -40.00
CA LYS A 8 38.66 -38.51 -38.67
C LYS A 8 38.51 -37.00 -38.48
N ILE A 9 38.78 -36.20 -39.52
CA ILE A 9 38.60 -34.75 -39.50
C ILE A 9 37.12 -34.38 -39.37
N ILE A 10 36.23 -35.05 -40.11
CA ILE A 10 34.78 -34.83 -40.01
C ILE A 10 34.26 -35.20 -38.62
N ALA A 11 34.70 -36.33 -38.06
CA ALA A 11 34.31 -36.74 -36.71
C ALA A 11 34.80 -35.76 -35.63
N LEU A 12 36.01 -35.22 -35.77
CA LEU A 12 36.55 -34.20 -34.87
C LEU A 12 35.75 -32.89 -34.95
N LEU A 13 35.42 -32.44 -36.17
CA LEU A 13 34.60 -31.24 -36.37
C LEU A 13 33.20 -31.39 -35.79
N LEU A 14 32.55 -32.55 -36.00
CA LEU A 14 31.25 -32.84 -35.39
C LEU A 14 31.34 -32.88 -33.86
N GLY A 15 32.42 -33.42 -33.29
CA GLY A 15 32.67 -33.39 -31.85
C GLY A 15 32.81 -31.97 -31.30
N ILE A 16 33.56 -31.09 -31.98
CA ILE A 16 33.73 -29.69 -31.57
C ILE A 16 32.40 -28.92 -31.65
N VAL A 17 31.60 -29.15 -32.70
CA VAL A 17 30.26 -28.56 -32.86
C VAL A 17 29.33 -29.02 -31.74
N LEU A 18 29.34 -30.30 -31.39
CA LEU A 18 28.53 -30.83 -30.29
C LEU A 18 28.93 -30.25 -28.94
N ILE A 19 30.23 -30.10 -28.67
CA ILE A 19 30.74 -29.51 -27.42
C ILE A 19 30.36 -28.02 -27.34
N THR A 20 30.51 -27.26 -28.42
CA THR A 20 30.11 -25.84 -28.45
C THR A 20 28.60 -25.67 -28.30
N PHE A 21 27.80 -26.54 -28.92
CA PHE A 21 26.34 -26.53 -28.77
C PHE A 21 25.90 -26.88 -27.34
N ALA A 22 26.56 -27.86 -26.71
CA ALA A 22 26.33 -28.22 -25.32
C ALA A 22 26.71 -27.06 -24.36
N PHE A 23 27.85 -26.41 -24.57
CA PHE A 23 28.25 -25.23 -23.80
C PHE A 23 27.29 -24.04 -23.99
N PHE A 24 26.80 -23.83 -25.21
CA PHE A 24 25.84 -22.77 -25.49
C PHE A 24 24.50 -23.02 -24.80
N HIS A 25 23.99 -24.26 -24.80
CA HIS A 25 22.76 -24.61 -24.10
C HIS A 25 22.91 -24.59 -22.58
N TYR A 26 24.02 -25.10 -22.04
CA TYR A 26 24.31 -25.06 -20.61
C TYR A 26 24.39 -23.61 -20.09
N ASN A 27 25.05 -22.72 -20.84
CA ASN A 27 25.12 -21.30 -20.46
C ASN A 27 23.78 -20.59 -20.64
N LYS A 28 22.93 -21.01 -21.60
CA LYS A 28 21.59 -20.43 -21.80
C LYS A 28 20.65 -20.74 -20.64
N GLU A 29 20.72 -21.93 -20.04
CA GLU A 29 19.96 -22.26 -18.82
C GLU A 29 20.49 -21.52 -17.59
N SER A 30 21.79 -21.23 -17.52
CA SER A 30 22.39 -20.41 -16.45
C SER A 30 22.11 -18.90 -16.55
N LEU A 31 21.53 -18.45 -17.67
CA LEU A 31 21.22 -17.04 -17.95
C LEU A 31 19.74 -16.68 -17.71
N VAL A 32 19.01 -17.48 -16.92
CA VAL A 32 17.82 -16.95 -16.26
C VAL A 32 18.31 -15.95 -15.23
N GLN A 33 18.48 -14.70 -15.66
CA GLN A 33 18.89 -13.61 -14.80
C GLN A 33 17.82 -13.49 -13.71
N ASN A 34 18.16 -13.96 -12.51
CA ASN A 34 17.24 -13.94 -11.37
C ASN A 34 16.87 -12.48 -11.12
N ASP A 35 15.62 -12.12 -11.45
CA ASP A 35 15.12 -10.75 -11.45
C ASP A 35 14.59 -10.34 -10.07
N LYS A 36 14.75 -11.23 -9.08
CA LYS A 36 14.23 -11.12 -7.72
C LYS A 36 15.28 -11.54 -6.71
N LEU A 37 15.21 -10.94 -5.53
CA LEU A 37 15.88 -11.40 -4.31
C LEU A 37 14.84 -12.13 -3.47
N PHE A 38 15.06 -13.41 -3.20
CA PHE A 38 14.19 -14.18 -2.32
C PHE A 38 14.54 -13.84 -0.87
N VAL A 39 13.54 -13.51 -0.05
CA VAL A 39 13.76 -13.28 1.38
C VAL A 39 14.45 -14.48 2.02
N GLU A 40 14.16 -15.70 1.53
CA GLU A 40 14.71 -16.93 2.08
C GLU A 40 16.23 -17.06 2.03
N ASP A 41 16.88 -16.40 1.07
CA ASP A 41 18.35 -16.39 0.91
C ASP A 41 19.07 -15.56 1.98
N PHE A 42 18.33 -14.79 2.79
CA PHE A 42 18.87 -13.89 3.79
C PHE A 42 18.81 -14.47 5.20
N LYS A 43 19.70 -13.97 6.07
CA LYS A 43 19.73 -14.32 7.49
C LYS A 43 19.20 -13.13 8.32
N GLY A 44 18.49 -13.44 9.40
CA GLY A 44 17.99 -12.46 10.36
C GLY A 44 17.71 -13.15 11.70
N LYS A 45 17.66 -12.38 12.78
CA LYS A 45 17.31 -12.93 14.12
C LYS A 45 15.84 -13.37 14.18
N ASN A 46 15.00 -12.73 13.37
CA ASN A 46 13.58 -13.00 13.17
C ASN A 46 13.20 -12.66 11.71
N ASP A 47 11.96 -12.94 11.34
CA ASP A 47 11.45 -12.72 9.99
C ASP A 47 11.51 -11.24 9.58
N SER A 48 11.14 -10.31 10.48
CA SER A 48 11.25 -8.86 10.21
C SER A 48 12.67 -8.46 9.82
N ASN A 49 13.68 -8.93 10.56
CA ASN A 49 15.08 -8.63 10.25
C ASN A 49 15.55 -9.31 8.95
N LYS A 50 15.06 -10.51 8.67
CA LYS A 50 15.37 -11.24 7.43
C LYS A 50 14.81 -10.51 6.20
N ILE A 51 13.55 -10.07 6.27
CA ILE A 51 12.89 -9.28 5.22
C ILE A 51 13.62 -7.95 5.03
N GLN A 52 13.94 -7.24 6.12
CA GLN A 52 14.66 -5.97 6.03
C GLN A 52 16.05 -6.13 5.40
N ALA A 53 16.76 -7.23 5.68
CA ALA A 53 18.05 -7.51 5.06
C ALA A 53 17.93 -7.69 3.53
N ALA A 54 16.89 -8.38 3.06
CA ALA A 54 16.61 -8.53 1.63
C ALA A 54 16.28 -7.19 0.96
N ILE A 55 15.46 -6.35 1.61
CA ILE A 55 15.13 -4.99 1.14
C ILE A 55 16.38 -4.12 1.04
N ASN A 56 17.22 -4.11 2.07
CA ASN A 56 18.47 -3.33 2.08
C ASN A 56 19.40 -3.80 0.95
N LYS A 57 19.44 -5.10 0.66
CA LYS A 57 20.21 -5.62 -0.49
C LYS A 57 19.62 -5.18 -1.83
N ALA A 58 18.29 -5.15 -1.97
CA ALA A 58 17.62 -4.68 -3.19
C ALA A 58 17.91 -3.19 -3.45
N GLU A 59 17.83 -2.36 -2.41
CA GLU A 59 18.14 -0.93 -2.46
C GLU A 59 19.54 -0.69 -3.06
N SER A 60 20.55 -1.43 -2.61
CA SER A 60 21.94 -1.27 -3.06
C SER A 60 22.29 -2.06 -4.33
N SER A 61 21.35 -2.78 -4.96
CA SER A 61 21.62 -3.66 -6.11
C SER A 61 20.87 -3.25 -7.38
N LYS A 62 21.13 -3.96 -8.49
CA LYS A 62 20.36 -3.82 -9.74
C LYS A 62 19.01 -4.55 -9.69
N ILE A 63 18.88 -5.54 -8.81
CA ILE A 63 17.64 -6.29 -8.60
C ILE A 63 16.79 -5.53 -7.59
N LYS A 64 15.62 -5.06 -8.01
CA LYS A 64 14.76 -4.15 -7.21
C LYS A 64 13.53 -4.81 -6.62
N THR A 65 13.30 -6.08 -6.94
CA THR A 65 12.15 -6.84 -6.42
C THR A 65 12.61 -7.80 -5.35
N VAL A 66 12.02 -7.71 -4.17
CA VAL A 66 12.15 -8.68 -3.08
C VAL A 66 10.91 -9.55 -3.08
N LEU A 67 11.08 -10.87 -3.14
CA LEU A 67 10.00 -11.85 -3.13
C LEU A 67 9.95 -12.58 -1.79
N LEU A 68 8.77 -12.66 -1.20
CA LEU A 68 8.47 -13.52 -0.06
C LEU A 68 7.87 -14.85 -0.53
N ASP A 69 8.18 -15.92 0.19
CA ASP A 69 7.64 -17.26 -0.06
C ASP A 69 6.22 -17.42 0.52
N ASP A 70 5.50 -18.43 0.03
CA ASP A 70 4.15 -18.79 0.48
C ASP A 70 4.17 -19.40 1.90
N LYS A 71 4.26 -18.55 2.91
CA LYS A 71 4.18 -18.92 4.32
C LYS A 71 3.78 -17.76 5.22
N LYS A 72 3.59 -18.08 6.50
CA LYS A 72 3.43 -17.09 7.56
C LYS A 72 4.80 -16.56 8.01
N TYR A 73 4.93 -15.24 8.05
CA TYR A 73 6.06 -14.52 8.63
C TYR A 73 5.61 -13.84 9.92
N LYS A 74 6.36 -14.07 11.01
CA LYS A 74 6.11 -13.43 12.30
C LYS A 74 6.77 -12.05 12.33
N ILE A 75 5.95 -11.00 12.25
CA ILE A 75 6.42 -9.63 12.17
C ILE A 75 6.44 -9.04 13.58
N THR A 76 7.63 -8.77 14.10
CA THR A 76 7.85 -8.26 15.47
C THR A 76 8.55 -6.91 15.52
N SER A 77 8.88 -6.34 14.36
CA SER A 77 9.44 -5.00 14.24
C SER A 77 9.06 -4.37 12.89
N PRO A 78 9.13 -3.03 12.77
CA PRO A 78 8.85 -2.33 11.52
C PRO A 78 9.66 -2.85 10.33
N ILE A 79 9.06 -2.81 9.15
CA ILE A 79 9.69 -3.07 7.86
C ILE A 79 9.58 -1.79 7.01
N ILE A 80 10.72 -1.26 6.58
CA ILE A 80 10.79 -0.08 5.72
C ILE A 80 11.13 -0.53 4.30
N VAL A 81 10.18 -0.41 3.38
CA VAL A 81 10.38 -0.68 1.96
C VAL A 81 11.10 0.51 1.35
N LYS A 82 12.38 0.29 1.04
CA LYS A 82 13.32 1.33 0.63
C LYS A 82 13.01 1.91 -0.74
N GLN A 83 13.48 3.13 -0.96
CA GLN A 83 13.25 3.85 -2.21
C GLN A 83 13.61 3.00 -3.44
N GLY A 84 12.64 2.88 -4.35
CA GLY A 84 12.82 2.13 -5.60
C GLY A 84 12.81 0.61 -5.47
N VAL A 85 12.43 0.06 -4.31
CA VAL A 85 12.28 -1.38 -4.07
C VAL A 85 10.80 -1.78 -4.13
N LYS A 86 10.50 -2.90 -4.81
CA LYS A 86 9.21 -3.58 -4.75
C LYS A 86 9.28 -4.75 -3.77
N LEU A 87 8.38 -4.80 -2.79
CA LEU A 87 8.16 -5.96 -1.94
C LEU A 87 6.96 -6.74 -2.48
N LEU A 88 7.22 -7.93 -3.02
CA LEU A 88 6.23 -8.80 -3.65
C LEU A 88 5.94 -9.99 -2.75
N PHE A 89 4.68 -10.16 -2.39
CA PHE A 89 4.21 -11.28 -1.59
C PHE A 89 3.83 -12.44 -2.52
N GLY A 90 4.15 -13.66 -2.10
CA GLY A 90 3.57 -14.86 -2.67
C GLY A 90 2.07 -14.96 -2.35
N TYR A 91 1.34 -15.76 -3.11
CA TYR A 91 -0.12 -15.91 -2.95
C TYR A 91 -0.51 -16.41 -1.56
N GLY A 92 0.29 -17.32 -0.99
CA GLY A 92 0.10 -17.86 0.35
C GLY A 92 0.87 -17.11 1.43
N THR A 93 1.55 -16.00 1.09
CA THR A 93 2.32 -15.22 2.06
C THR A 93 1.39 -14.47 3.02
N GLN A 94 1.66 -14.61 4.31
CA GLN A 94 0.94 -13.88 5.35
C GLN A 94 1.92 -13.22 6.33
N PHE A 95 1.68 -11.97 6.68
CA PHE A 95 2.26 -11.32 7.86
C PHE A 95 1.36 -11.53 9.07
N VAL A 96 1.92 -12.08 10.14
CA VAL A 96 1.29 -12.16 11.47
C VAL A 96 2.01 -11.15 12.36
N VAL A 97 1.33 -10.06 12.67
CA VAL A 97 1.92 -8.92 13.40
C VAL A 97 1.74 -9.12 14.90
N GLU A 98 2.88 -9.22 15.60
CA GLU A 98 2.94 -9.35 17.05
C GLU A 98 3.71 -8.16 17.64
N GLY A 99 2.99 -7.19 18.19
CA GLY A 99 3.54 -5.99 18.79
C GLY A 99 2.85 -4.72 18.31
N ASN A 100 3.03 -3.63 19.05
CA ASN A 100 2.48 -2.32 18.71
C ASN A 100 3.55 -1.42 18.06
N PHE A 101 3.64 -1.45 16.73
CA PHE A 101 4.58 -0.64 15.94
C PHE A 101 4.05 -0.44 14.52
N ARG A 102 4.65 0.49 13.77
CA ARG A 102 4.32 0.69 12.36
C ARG A 102 4.80 -0.48 11.53
N VAL A 103 3.89 -1.21 10.89
CA VAL A 103 4.21 -2.50 10.28
C VAL A 103 5.03 -2.31 9.00
N LEU A 104 4.48 -1.56 8.04
CA LEU A 104 5.12 -1.25 6.76
C LEU A 104 5.20 0.26 6.55
N GLU A 105 6.41 0.77 6.34
CA GLU A 105 6.64 2.13 5.84
C GLU A 105 7.18 2.08 4.40
N LEU A 106 6.62 2.88 3.49
CA LEU A 106 7.09 2.95 2.10
C LEU A 106 7.85 4.24 1.87
N GLU A 107 9.06 4.18 1.32
CA GLU A 107 9.76 5.36 0.82
C GLU A 107 9.34 5.69 -0.63
N LYS A 108 9.85 6.79 -1.18
CA LYS A 108 9.54 7.22 -2.55
C LYS A 108 9.88 6.13 -3.56
N ASN A 109 9.04 5.93 -4.57
CA ASN A 109 9.18 4.89 -5.60
C ASN A 109 9.20 3.45 -5.06
N ALA A 110 8.91 3.23 -3.78
CA ALA A 110 8.75 1.89 -3.23
C ALA A 110 7.34 1.36 -3.50
N SER A 111 7.19 0.05 -3.71
CA SER A 111 5.87 -0.55 -3.89
C SER A 111 5.70 -1.84 -3.11
N ILE A 112 4.45 -2.14 -2.75
CA ILE A 112 4.05 -3.41 -2.15
C ILE A 112 2.90 -4.03 -2.93
N GLU A 113 2.94 -5.34 -3.10
CA GLU A 113 1.93 -6.08 -3.87
C GLU A 113 1.63 -7.44 -3.25
N GLY A 114 0.34 -7.76 -3.10
CA GLY A 114 -0.15 -9.10 -2.73
C GLY A 114 -0.17 -9.40 -1.24
N ALA A 115 -0.01 -8.40 -0.36
CA ALA A 115 0.14 -8.65 1.06
C ALA A 115 -1.17 -9.09 1.74
N TYR A 116 -1.11 -10.15 2.54
CA TYR A 116 -2.10 -10.47 3.56
C TYR A 116 -1.50 -10.17 4.94
N ILE A 117 -2.05 -9.19 5.66
CA ILE A 117 -1.52 -8.71 6.95
C ILE A 117 -2.59 -8.92 8.02
N ALA A 118 -2.28 -9.78 8.98
CA ALA A 118 -3.11 -10.04 10.14
C ALA A 118 -2.50 -9.43 11.40
N ILE A 119 -3.28 -8.63 12.11
CA ILE A 119 -2.91 -8.10 13.42
C ILE A 119 -3.32 -9.09 14.49
N ASP A 120 -2.33 -9.60 15.23
CA ASP A 120 -2.48 -10.65 16.25
C ASP A 120 -2.07 -10.17 17.65
N ASP A 121 -2.00 -8.86 17.86
CA ASP A 121 -1.72 -8.24 19.16
C ASP A 121 -2.90 -7.36 19.63
N PRO A 122 -3.62 -7.71 20.72
CA PRO A 122 -4.76 -6.93 21.24
C PRO A 122 -4.40 -5.51 21.72
N LYS A 123 -3.10 -5.23 21.88
CA LYS A 123 -2.55 -3.90 22.23
C LYS A 123 -2.11 -3.11 21.01
N PHE A 124 -2.19 -3.67 19.80
CA PHE A 124 -1.88 -2.94 18.58
C PHE A 124 -2.71 -1.65 18.51
N ASN A 125 -2.04 -0.52 18.33
CA ASN A 125 -2.63 0.79 18.17
C ASN A 125 -1.69 1.69 17.36
N SER A 126 -1.21 1.16 16.24
CA SER A 126 -0.28 1.83 15.33
C SER A 126 -0.82 1.75 13.89
N GLU A 127 -0.08 2.31 12.93
CA GLU A 127 -0.41 2.22 11.51
C GLU A 127 0.11 0.91 10.88
N VAL A 128 -0.68 0.25 10.03
CA VAL A 128 -0.24 -0.97 9.32
C VAL A 128 0.56 -0.59 8.07
N ILE A 129 0.01 0.21 7.17
CA ILE A 129 0.74 0.80 6.04
C ILE A 129 0.85 2.31 6.25
N TYR A 130 2.07 2.83 6.24
CA TYR A 130 2.36 4.23 6.50
C TYR A 130 3.19 4.87 5.39
N LEU A 131 2.72 6.01 4.89
CA LEU A 131 3.47 6.88 3.99
C LEU A 131 3.71 8.22 4.69
N ASP A 132 4.98 8.64 4.69
CA ASP A 132 5.43 9.89 5.31
C ASP A 132 5.83 10.88 4.21
N GLY A 133 5.15 12.01 4.14
CA GLY A 133 5.39 13.05 3.14
C GLY A 133 6.82 13.58 3.13
N LYS A 134 7.63 13.32 4.17
CA LYS A 134 9.08 13.62 4.17
C LYS A 134 9.82 12.94 3.01
N ASN A 135 9.29 11.82 2.51
CA ASN A 135 9.85 11.05 1.41
C ASN A 135 9.59 11.69 0.04
N LYS A 136 8.68 12.67 -0.04
CA LYS A 136 8.36 13.44 -1.26
C LYS A 136 7.95 12.55 -2.44
N TYR A 137 6.75 11.99 -2.34
CA TYR A 137 6.09 11.32 -3.45
C TYR A 137 5.52 12.39 -4.38
N TYR A 138 6.36 13.08 -5.14
CA TYR A 138 5.91 14.11 -6.08
C TYR A 138 5.85 13.53 -7.49
N ASN A 139 5.09 14.20 -8.36
CA ASN A 139 4.95 13.98 -9.81
C ASN A 139 4.23 12.69 -10.28
N THR A 140 3.76 12.70 -11.53
CA THR A 140 2.97 11.62 -12.15
C THR A 140 3.78 10.38 -12.58
N TRP A 141 5.10 10.41 -12.46
CA TRP A 141 6.05 9.36 -12.87
C TRP A 141 6.68 8.66 -11.66
N ASN A 142 6.29 9.07 -10.44
CA ASN A 142 6.52 8.35 -9.20
C ASN A 142 5.96 6.93 -9.29
N LYS A 143 6.75 5.95 -8.85
CA LYS A 143 6.40 4.51 -8.93
C LYS A 143 5.80 3.95 -7.64
N THR A 144 5.51 4.82 -6.67
CA THR A 144 4.97 4.36 -5.39
C THR A 144 3.57 3.80 -5.57
N GLN A 145 3.36 2.57 -5.15
CA GLN A 145 2.09 1.87 -5.31
C GLN A 145 1.85 0.90 -4.15
N VAL A 146 0.59 0.81 -3.73
CA VAL A 146 0.10 -0.18 -2.77
C VAL A 146 -0.99 -0.97 -3.48
N LYS A 147 -0.80 -2.27 -3.68
CA LYS A 147 -1.69 -3.06 -4.55
C LYS A 147 -2.02 -4.44 -3.99
N ASP A 148 -3.26 -4.88 -4.18
CA ASP A 148 -3.74 -6.22 -3.83
C ASP A 148 -3.44 -6.56 -2.35
N ILE A 149 -3.95 -5.73 -1.44
CA ILE A 149 -3.65 -5.81 0.00
C ILE A 149 -4.89 -6.21 0.79
N ASN A 150 -4.71 -7.11 1.76
CA ASN A 150 -5.69 -7.42 2.80
C ASN A 150 -5.09 -7.08 4.17
N ILE A 151 -5.76 -6.25 4.94
CA ILE A 151 -5.43 -5.92 6.34
C ILE A 151 -6.59 -6.35 7.21
N ILE A 152 -6.35 -7.21 8.19
CA ILE A 152 -7.40 -7.70 9.09
C ILE A 152 -6.90 -7.64 10.53
N ASN A 153 -7.70 -7.06 11.40
CA ASN A 153 -7.48 -7.15 12.84
C ASN A 153 -8.14 -8.41 13.43
N TRP A 154 -7.37 -9.49 13.56
CA TRP A 154 -7.86 -10.75 14.12
C TRP A 154 -8.15 -10.70 15.62
N THR A 155 -7.69 -9.65 16.30
CA THR A 155 -7.95 -9.49 17.74
C THR A 155 -9.32 -8.90 18.05
N GLU A 156 -10.05 -8.42 17.02
CA GLU A 156 -11.38 -7.83 17.12
C GLU A 156 -11.47 -6.61 18.08
N THR A 157 -10.31 -6.01 18.39
CA THR A 157 -10.22 -4.84 19.29
C THR A 157 -10.59 -3.53 18.62
N ASN A 158 -10.69 -3.51 17.29
CA ASN A 158 -10.87 -2.31 16.46
C ASN A 158 -9.88 -1.19 16.77
N LYS A 159 -8.65 -1.53 17.16
CA LYS A 159 -7.58 -0.55 17.37
C LYS A 159 -6.67 -0.42 16.16
N GLY A 160 -5.87 0.65 16.14
CA GLY A 160 -4.90 0.92 15.08
C GLY A 160 -5.50 1.50 13.80
N THR A 161 -4.64 1.80 12.84
CA THR A 161 -5.03 2.38 11.54
C THR A 161 -4.56 1.47 10.40
N GLY A 162 -5.44 1.15 9.45
CA GLY A 162 -5.10 0.30 8.31
C GLY A 162 -4.06 0.97 7.40
N ILE A 163 -4.46 2.07 6.75
CA ILE A 163 -3.54 2.87 5.92
C ILE A 163 -3.51 4.31 6.40
N SER A 164 -2.31 4.87 6.54
CA SER A 164 -2.12 6.25 6.98
C SER A 164 -1.14 7.01 6.09
N LEU A 165 -1.57 8.16 5.60
CA LEU A 165 -0.77 9.12 4.85
C LEU A 165 -0.61 10.36 5.74
N TYR A 166 0.64 10.70 6.08
CA TYR A 166 0.94 11.83 6.94
C TYR A 166 1.89 12.82 6.28
N SER A 167 1.52 14.09 6.26
CA SER A 167 2.35 15.18 5.74
C SER A 167 2.31 16.35 6.73
N GLY A 168 3.47 16.89 7.11
CA GLY A 168 3.52 17.99 8.10
C GLY A 168 4.85 18.72 8.27
N GLY A 169 5.88 18.28 7.55
CA GLY A 169 7.16 18.97 7.45
C GLY A 169 7.22 19.95 6.27
N LYS A 170 8.33 20.67 6.17
CA LYS A 170 8.59 21.63 5.08
C LYS A 170 8.73 20.90 3.75
N GLU A 171 7.87 21.25 2.79
CA GLU A 171 7.79 20.61 1.47
C GLU A 171 7.56 19.08 1.56
N ASN A 172 6.79 18.65 2.57
CA ASN A 172 6.35 17.26 2.64
C ASN A 172 5.22 17.05 1.62
N GLU A 173 5.29 15.95 0.87
CA GLU A 173 4.35 15.72 -0.21
C GLU A 173 4.06 14.24 -0.37
N ILE A 174 2.78 13.89 -0.42
CA ILE A 174 2.27 12.58 -0.85
C ILE A 174 1.31 12.80 -2.01
N SER A 175 1.81 12.70 -3.23
CA SER A 175 1.04 12.93 -4.44
C SER A 175 1.17 11.82 -5.47
N PHE A 176 0.12 11.64 -6.27
CA PHE A 176 0.10 10.70 -7.40
C PHE A 176 0.43 9.26 -7.01
N VAL A 177 0.13 8.85 -5.78
CA VAL A 177 0.25 7.45 -5.33
C VAL A 177 -1.04 6.70 -5.68
N ASN A 178 -0.89 5.49 -6.20
CA ASN A 178 -2.02 4.61 -6.47
C ASN A 178 -2.16 3.56 -5.36
N PHE A 179 -3.39 3.41 -4.87
CA PHE A 179 -3.83 2.38 -3.95
C PHE A 179 -4.90 1.55 -4.66
N GLU A 180 -4.63 0.27 -4.91
CA GLU A 180 -5.43 -0.55 -5.81
C GLU A 180 -5.81 -1.88 -5.16
N ASN A 181 -7.09 -2.23 -5.20
CA ASN A 181 -7.61 -3.51 -4.68
C ASN A 181 -7.22 -3.75 -3.21
N ILE A 182 -7.64 -2.84 -2.35
CA ILE A 182 -7.28 -2.86 -0.92
C ILE A 182 -8.49 -3.25 -0.10
N LYS A 183 -8.29 -4.11 0.90
CA LYS A 183 -9.31 -4.47 1.88
C LYS A 183 -8.78 -4.23 3.28
N VAL A 184 -9.55 -3.51 4.10
CA VAL A 184 -9.21 -3.24 5.50
C VAL A 184 -10.39 -3.60 6.39
N ALA A 185 -10.17 -4.45 7.39
CA ALA A 185 -11.20 -4.92 8.30
C ALA A 185 -10.79 -4.78 9.78
N GLY A 186 -11.72 -4.31 10.61
CA GLY A 186 -11.59 -4.36 12.07
C GLY A 186 -10.61 -3.34 12.66
N MET A 187 -10.46 -2.15 12.09
CA MET A 187 -9.51 -1.12 12.57
C MET A 187 -10.22 0.05 13.27
N GLU A 188 -9.51 0.87 14.06
CA GLU A 188 -10.09 2.12 14.60
C GLU A 188 -10.30 3.10 13.45
N THR A 189 -9.35 3.13 12.52
CA THR A 189 -9.45 3.90 11.28
C THR A 189 -9.04 3.05 10.09
N GLY A 190 -9.91 2.92 9.09
CA GLY A 190 -9.61 2.18 7.87
C GLY A 190 -8.53 2.88 7.04
N LEU A 191 -8.81 4.13 6.65
CA LEU A 191 -7.92 4.99 5.90
C LEU A 191 -7.84 6.39 6.53
N LYS A 192 -6.61 6.87 6.75
CA LYS A 192 -6.33 8.15 7.41
C LYS A 192 -5.41 9.02 6.56
N LEU A 193 -5.85 10.24 6.24
CA LEU A 193 -5.03 11.25 5.57
C LEU A 193 -4.90 12.48 6.48
N VAL A 194 -3.68 12.89 6.80
CA VAL A 194 -3.43 14.05 7.67
C VAL A 194 -2.36 14.96 7.08
N ALA A 195 -2.76 16.19 6.73
CA ALA A 195 -1.84 17.26 6.32
C ALA A 195 -1.82 18.37 7.39
N LYS A 196 -0.73 18.50 8.14
CA LYS A 196 -0.55 19.50 9.20
C LYS A 196 0.22 20.71 8.71
N LYS A 197 -0.20 21.91 9.13
CA LYS A 197 0.51 23.16 8.84
C LYS A 197 2.00 23.05 9.25
N PRO A 198 2.95 23.13 8.30
CA PRO A 198 4.36 23.10 8.64
C PRO A 198 4.79 24.43 9.25
N LYS A 199 5.94 24.45 9.94
CA LYS A 199 6.55 25.70 10.45
C LYS A 199 6.94 26.67 9.32
N ALA A 200 7.32 26.13 8.17
CA ALA A 200 7.65 26.87 6.95
C ALA A 200 7.42 25.96 5.72
N GLY A 201 7.15 26.57 4.57
CA GLY A 201 6.86 25.84 3.32
C GLY A 201 5.46 25.24 3.32
N HIS A 202 5.28 24.12 2.61
CA HIS A 202 3.99 23.48 2.43
C HIS A 202 3.98 21.99 2.80
N SER A 203 2.79 21.44 3.01
CA SER A 203 2.56 20.01 3.22
C SER A 203 1.33 19.55 2.45
N TRP A 204 1.45 18.55 1.59
CA TRP A 204 0.34 18.12 0.73
C TRP A 204 0.08 16.62 0.78
N ILE A 205 -1.18 16.25 0.58
CA ILE A 205 -1.60 14.89 0.22
C ILE A 205 -2.57 15.02 -0.96
N ASN A 206 -2.05 15.06 -2.19
CA ASN A 206 -2.83 15.52 -3.35
C ASN A 206 -2.84 14.53 -4.50
N ALA A 207 -3.92 14.50 -5.29
CA ALA A 207 -3.99 13.72 -6.53
C ALA A 207 -3.66 12.21 -6.38
N ASN A 208 -3.91 11.62 -5.21
CA ASN A 208 -3.79 10.18 -5.01
C ASN A 208 -5.05 9.47 -5.50
N ARG A 209 -4.91 8.20 -5.89
CA ARG A 209 -6.01 7.39 -6.43
C ARG A 209 -6.22 6.16 -5.56
N PHE A 210 -7.42 6.02 -5.04
CA PHE A 210 -7.87 4.87 -4.25
C PHE A 210 -8.92 4.13 -5.07
N MET A 211 -8.55 3.00 -5.66
CA MET A 211 -9.36 2.27 -6.63
C MET A 211 -9.69 0.86 -6.10
N ASN A 212 -10.97 0.49 -6.13
CA ASN A 212 -11.45 -0.80 -5.64
C ASN A 212 -11.08 -1.04 -4.16
N PHE A 213 -11.45 -0.10 -3.31
CA PHE A 213 -11.13 -0.14 -1.87
C PHE A 213 -12.34 -0.69 -1.09
N SER A 214 -12.12 -1.67 -0.22
CA SER A 214 -13.13 -2.23 0.67
C SER A 214 -12.79 -1.93 2.12
N LEU A 215 -13.75 -1.40 2.88
CA LEU A 215 -13.62 -1.08 4.29
C LEU A 215 -14.72 -1.80 5.08
N GLU A 216 -14.34 -2.58 6.08
CA GLU A 216 -15.27 -3.38 6.87
C GLU A 216 -14.99 -3.22 8.37
N ASP A 217 -16.06 -3.19 9.19
CA ASP A 217 -15.97 -3.20 10.65
C ASP A 217 -14.95 -2.18 11.22
N CYS A 218 -14.75 -1.03 10.56
CA CYS A 218 -13.91 0.03 11.10
C CYS A 218 -14.75 0.97 11.96
N VAL A 219 -14.16 1.52 13.04
CA VAL A 219 -14.83 2.56 13.84
C VAL A 219 -14.98 3.84 13.02
N ASN A 220 -13.92 4.24 12.30
CA ASN A 220 -13.93 5.35 11.34
C ASN A 220 -13.46 4.80 9.98
N MET A 221 -14.28 4.86 8.94
CA MET A 221 -13.91 4.26 7.65
C MET A 221 -12.83 5.10 6.94
N ILE A 222 -13.14 6.36 6.61
CA ILE A 222 -12.17 7.30 6.02
C ILE A 222 -12.13 8.59 6.83
N TYR A 223 -10.93 8.97 7.28
CA TYR A 223 -10.68 10.16 8.07
C TYR A 223 -9.67 11.07 7.37
N MET A 224 -10.04 12.33 7.16
CA MET A 224 -9.17 13.36 6.59
C MET A 224 -9.10 14.58 7.51
N ASP A 225 -7.89 15.13 7.66
CA ASP A 225 -7.65 16.33 8.46
C ASP A 225 -6.55 17.22 7.85
N SER A 226 -6.98 18.38 7.34
CA SER A 226 -6.17 19.40 6.70
C SER A 226 -6.81 20.77 6.82
N ASN A 227 -6.14 21.78 6.28
CA ASN A 227 -6.79 23.05 5.98
C ASN A 227 -7.49 22.98 4.61
N LEU A 228 -8.26 24.02 4.30
CA LEU A 228 -8.95 24.19 3.02
C LEU A 228 -7.96 24.34 1.85
N THR A 229 -6.83 25.02 2.09
CA THR A 229 -5.81 25.36 1.11
C THR A 229 -4.43 25.40 1.78
N THR A 230 -3.41 25.82 1.04
CA THR A 230 -2.04 26.01 1.52
C THR A 230 -2.01 26.83 2.83
N PRO A 231 -1.05 26.55 3.73
CA PRO A 231 0.14 25.73 3.53
C PRO A 231 -0.05 24.22 3.76
N ASN A 232 -1.25 23.73 4.11
CA ASN A 232 -1.49 22.31 4.32
C ASN A 232 -2.84 21.86 3.80
N GLU A 233 -2.87 21.05 2.76
CA GLU A 233 -4.10 20.64 2.10
C GLU A 233 -4.08 19.15 1.72
N ILE A 234 -5.29 18.61 1.61
CA ILE A 234 -5.56 17.28 1.06
C ILE A 234 -6.51 17.51 -0.12
N SER A 235 -5.98 17.50 -1.35
CA SER A 235 -6.71 18.04 -2.50
C SER A 235 -6.66 17.15 -3.74
N GLY A 236 -7.79 17.04 -4.44
CA GLY A 236 -7.84 16.33 -5.73
C GLY A 236 -7.68 14.81 -5.61
N ASN A 237 -7.89 14.21 -4.44
CA ASN A 237 -7.82 12.76 -4.29
C ASN A 237 -9.09 12.11 -4.82
N GLN A 238 -8.93 10.97 -5.50
CA GLN A 238 -10.02 10.25 -6.15
C GLN A 238 -10.21 8.90 -5.47
N PHE A 239 -11.45 8.62 -5.06
CA PHE A 239 -11.86 7.36 -4.47
C PHE A 239 -12.93 6.73 -5.34
N THR A 240 -12.60 5.65 -6.04
CA THR A 240 -13.47 5.03 -7.03
C THR A 240 -13.74 3.57 -6.69
N ASN A 241 -15.00 3.16 -6.88
CA ASN A 241 -15.49 1.83 -6.56
C ASN A 241 -15.18 1.44 -5.10
N LEU A 242 -15.52 2.33 -4.15
CA LEU A 242 -15.45 2.02 -2.73
C LEU A 242 -16.61 1.09 -2.33
N GLN A 243 -16.31 0.07 -1.55
CA GLN A 243 -17.28 -0.83 -0.92
C GLN A 243 -17.14 -0.73 0.59
N ILE A 244 -18.19 -0.30 1.29
CA ILE A 244 -18.12 -0.06 2.73
C ILE A 244 -19.17 -0.90 3.44
N GLN A 245 -18.72 -1.71 4.40
CA GLN A 245 -19.54 -2.60 5.21
C GLN A 245 -19.40 -2.19 6.69
N PRO A 246 -20.30 -1.36 7.22
CA PRO A 246 -20.27 -0.93 8.61
C PRO A 246 -20.66 -2.06 9.57
N SER A 247 -20.39 -1.81 10.84
CA SER A 247 -20.82 -2.64 11.96
C SER A 247 -21.44 -1.78 13.06
N SER A 248 -21.85 -2.43 14.16
CA SER A 248 -22.33 -1.74 15.37
C SER A 248 -21.28 -0.84 16.03
N LYS A 249 -20.00 -1.00 15.68
CA LYS A 249 -18.89 -0.20 16.18
C LYS A 249 -18.58 1.02 15.30
N THR A 250 -19.07 1.04 14.06
CA THR A 250 -18.84 2.14 13.12
C THR A 250 -19.52 3.41 13.61
N LYS A 251 -18.75 4.49 13.71
CA LYS A 251 -19.19 5.82 14.11
C LYS A 251 -19.33 6.78 12.93
N ASN A 252 -18.49 6.63 11.92
CA ASN A 252 -18.44 7.53 10.78
C ASN A 252 -17.93 6.81 9.51
N ILE A 253 -18.55 7.12 8.38
CA ILE A 253 -18.16 6.62 7.06
C ILE A 253 -17.13 7.57 6.45
N LEU A 254 -17.44 8.87 6.38
CA LEU A 254 -16.51 9.88 5.87
C LEU A 254 -16.42 11.07 6.82
N ARG A 255 -15.20 11.50 7.11
CA ARG A 255 -14.92 12.84 7.61
C ARG A 255 -13.90 13.50 6.70
N VAL A 256 -14.31 14.59 6.04
CA VAL A 256 -13.55 15.18 4.93
C VAL A 256 -13.19 16.64 5.20
N SER A 257 -11.94 16.95 4.95
CA SER A 257 -11.40 18.31 4.83
C SER A 257 -10.55 18.40 3.55
N GLY A 258 -10.16 19.61 3.17
CA GLY A 258 -9.45 19.88 1.92
C GLY A 258 -10.41 20.10 0.75
N GLN A 259 -9.91 20.07 -0.48
CA GLN A 259 -10.68 20.54 -1.63
C GLN A 259 -10.63 19.60 -2.83
N HIS A 260 -11.71 19.59 -3.63
CA HIS A 260 -11.76 18.82 -4.88
C HIS A 260 -11.53 17.30 -4.70
N ASN A 261 -11.87 16.74 -3.54
CA ASN A 261 -11.83 15.30 -3.36
C ASN A 261 -13.13 14.68 -3.89
N GLU A 262 -13.03 13.49 -4.50
CA GLU A 262 -14.16 12.82 -5.14
C GLU A 262 -14.33 11.42 -4.58
N PHE A 263 -15.54 11.11 -4.09
CA PHE A 263 -15.88 9.82 -3.50
C PHE A 263 -17.01 9.16 -4.27
N ASN A 264 -16.75 7.96 -4.79
CA ASN A 264 -17.75 7.08 -5.38
C ASN A 264 -17.80 5.77 -4.60
N ALA A 265 -18.89 5.54 -3.87
CA ALA A 265 -19.01 4.42 -2.94
C ALA A 265 -20.40 3.78 -2.88
N MET A 266 -20.42 2.50 -2.54
CA MET A 266 -21.59 1.82 -2.00
C MET A 266 -21.36 1.52 -0.52
N VAL A 267 -22.30 1.94 0.33
CA VAL A 267 -22.36 1.56 1.75
C VAL A 267 -23.48 0.52 1.90
N TRP A 268 -23.10 -0.64 2.39
CA TRP A 268 -23.99 -1.77 2.63
C TRP A 268 -24.46 -1.77 4.09
N ASP A 269 -25.52 -2.51 4.41
CA ASP A 269 -25.96 -2.82 5.77
C ASP A 269 -25.94 -1.64 6.78
N LEU A 270 -26.34 -0.44 6.35
CA LEU A 270 -26.34 0.77 7.19
C LEU A 270 -27.13 0.60 8.48
N ASN A 271 -28.14 -0.28 8.48
CA ASN A 271 -28.93 -0.66 9.64
C ASN A 271 -28.14 -1.34 10.77
N LYS A 272 -26.87 -1.73 10.54
CA LYS A 272 -25.98 -2.23 11.59
C LYS A 272 -25.41 -1.14 12.48
N ILE A 273 -25.51 0.13 12.08
CA ILE A 273 -25.02 1.26 12.89
C ILE A 273 -26.08 1.63 13.94
N ASN A 274 -25.70 1.58 15.21
CA ASN A 274 -26.64 1.72 16.35
C ASN A 274 -26.87 3.16 16.82
N HIS A 275 -26.51 4.16 16.01
CA HIS A 275 -26.73 5.57 16.32
C HIS A 275 -27.30 6.32 15.14
N GLU A 276 -27.92 7.46 15.42
CA GLU A 276 -28.53 8.33 14.40
C GLU A 276 -27.65 9.53 14.01
N ASN A 277 -26.48 9.70 14.63
CA ASN A 277 -25.53 10.76 14.26
C ASN A 277 -25.09 10.66 12.79
N GLU A 278 -24.57 11.76 12.29
CA GLU A 278 -24.10 11.92 10.92
C GLU A 278 -22.97 10.93 10.59
N LEU A 279 -23.09 10.34 9.41
CA LEU A 279 -22.16 9.33 8.89
C LEU A 279 -21.17 9.91 7.90
N ILE A 280 -21.54 11.02 7.26
CA ILE A 280 -20.68 11.77 6.36
C ILE A 280 -20.60 13.19 6.91
N GLU A 281 -19.38 13.65 7.15
CA GLU A 281 -19.10 15.00 7.61
C GLU A 281 -18.16 15.68 6.61
N LEU A 282 -18.68 16.70 5.94
CA LEU A 282 -17.91 17.65 5.16
C LEU A 282 -17.63 18.85 6.07
N THR A 283 -16.40 18.96 6.55
CA THR A 283 -16.02 19.95 7.58
C THR A 283 -16.10 21.39 7.06
N ASP A 284 -16.00 22.36 7.96
CA ASP A 284 -15.82 23.80 7.62
C ASP A 284 -14.57 24.08 6.77
N LYS A 285 -13.64 23.12 6.71
CA LYS A 285 -12.43 23.11 5.89
C LYS A 285 -12.56 22.24 4.65
N SER A 286 -13.76 21.92 4.21
CA SER A 286 -14.02 21.22 2.95
C SER A 286 -14.57 22.17 1.88
N MET A 287 -14.15 21.98 0.63
CA MET A 287 -14.68 22.73 -0.51
C MET A 287 -14.65 21.95 -1.81
N ASN A 288 -15.64 22.17 -2.68
CA ASN A 288 -15.71 21.54 -4.01
C ASN A 288 -15.55 20.00 -3.96
N THR A 289 -15.88 19.37 -2.83
CA THR A 289 -15.81 17.92 -2.66
C THR A 289 -17.07 17.30 -3.23
N VAL A 290 -16.93 16.21 -3.97
CA VAL A 290 -18.05 15.46 -4.55
C VAL A 290 -18.24 14.16 -3.79
N ILE A 291 -19.42 13.98 -3.22
CA ILE A 291 -19.87 12.76 -2.57
C ILE A 291 -20.93 12.09 -3.44
N ASP A 292 -20.58 10.94 -4.01
CA ASP A 292 -21.44 10.08 -4.80
C ASP A 292 -21.63 8.75 -4.04
N ILE A 293 -22.45 8.83 -2.99
CA ILE A 293 -22.73 7.74 -2.04
C ILE A 293 -24.24 7.74 -1.74
N THR A 294 -25.03 7.40 -2.75
CA THR A 294 -26.51 7.47 -2.69
C THR A 294 -27.14 6.47 -1.72
N SER A 295 -26.36 5.50 -1.22
CA SER A 295 -26.79 4.54 -0.20
C SER A 295 -26.91 5.18 1.19
N VAL A 296 -26.23 6.29 1.48
CA VAL A 296 -26.34 7.02 2.75
C VAL A 296 -27.41 8.10 2.61
N PRO A 297 -28.45 8.13 3.48
CA PRO A 297 -29.49 9.15 3.40
C PRO A 297 -28.92 10.53 3.73
N THR A 298 -29.38 11.56 3.02
CA THR A 298 -28.92 12.96 3.19
C THR A 298 -29.13 13.50 4.60
N SER A 299 -30.12 12.99 5.35
CA SER A 299 -30.33 13.31 6.76
C SER A 299 -29.18 12.87 7.68
N ARG A 300 -28.28 12.02 7.20
CA ARG A 300 -27.09 11.55 7.91
C ARG A 300 -25.82 12.21 7.36
N VAL A 301 -25.96 13.31 6.63
CA VAL A 301 -24.85 14.10 6.08
C VAL A 301 -24.82 15.47 6.73
N LEU A 302 -23.70 15.82 7.36
CA LEU A 302 -23.40 17.16 7.85
C LEU A 302 -22.45 17.85 6.86
N ASP A 303 -22.91 18.92 6.21
CA ASP A 303 -22.08 19.74 5.34
C ASP A 303 -21.93 21.15 5.91
N SER A 304 -20.75 21.42 6.47
CA SER A 304 -20.32 22.74 6.95
C SER A 304 -19.37 23.43 5.96
N GLY A 305 -19.06 22.80 4.83
CA GLY A 305 -18.09 23.27 3.86
C GLY A 305 -18.65 24.27 2.86
N LYS A 306 -17.96 24.40 1.72
CA LYS A 306 -18.31 25.37 0.69
C LYS A 306 -18.37 24.74 -0.69
N ALA A 307 -19.50 24.91 -1.38
CA ALA A 307 -19.68 24.43 -2.75
C ALA A 307 -19.39 22.92 -2.91
N ASN A 308 -19.61 22.13 -1.85
CA ASN A 308 -19.59 20.69 -1.96
C ASN A 308 -20.85 20.20 -2.71
N ILE A 309 -20.76 19.02 -3.28
CA ILE A 309 -21.85 18.38 -4.01
C ILE A 309 -22.07 17.01 -3.37
N VAL A 310 -23.25 16.83 -2.77
CA VAL A 310 -23.74 15.54 -2.28
C VAL A 310 -24.83 15.09 -3.23
N LYS A 311 -24.60 13.97 -3.93
CA LYS A 311 -25.53 13.42 -4.92
C LYS A 311 -26.55 12.48 -4.30
#